data_AF-A0A349E501-F1
#
_entry.id   AF-A0A349E501-F1
#
_cell.length_a   1.000
_cell.length_b   1.000
_cell.length_c   1.000
_cell.angle_alpha   90.00
_cell.angle_beta   90.00
_cell.angle_gamma   90.00
#
_symmetry.space_group_name_H-M   'P 1'
#
loop_
_entity.id
_entity.type
_entity.pdbx_description
1 polymer ?
#
loop_
_entity_poly.entity_id
_entity_poly.type
_entity_poly.pdbx_seq_one_letter_code
_entity_poly.pdbx_strand_id
1 'polypeptide(L)' 'MMNAEITLDKGAVKQSNFHDYKLLRIKDAPAVDVHFIKNDIEPEGLGEMGLPPLPPAVCNAIYKITGKRVRKLPLKDMKV' A
#
# COMPACT_ATOMS: atom_id res chain seq x y z
N MET A 1 -3.46 -0.16 -0.89
CA MET A 1 -2.59 0.88 -1.49
C MET A 1 -2.84 1.07 -3.00
N MET A 2 -2.68 0.04 -3.84
CA MET A 2 -2.83 0.20 -5.30
C MET A 2 -4.28 0.40 -5.74
N ASN A 3 -5.18 -0.50 -5.35
CA ASN A 3 -6.59 -0.52 -5.81
C ASN A 3 -7.63 -0.61 -4.68
N ALA A 4 -7.23 -1.10 -3.51
CA ALA A 4 -8.12 -1.33 -2.37
C ALA A 4 -8.70 0.00 -1.84
N GLU A 5 -10.01 0.16 -1.98
CA GLU A 5 -10.80 1.31 -1.54
C GLU A 5 -12.22 0.86 -1.23
N ILE A 6 -12.79 1.40 -0.17
CA ILE A 6 -14.21 1.28 0.16
C ILE A 6 -14.85 2.66 -0.07
N THR A 7 -15.89 2.70 -0.91
CA THR A 7 -16.66 3.91 -1.17
C THR A 7 -18.04 3.78 -0.54
N LEU A 8 -18.56 4.89 0.00
CA LEU A 8 -19.89 4.97 0.59
C LEU A 8 -20.83 5.74 -0.34
N ASP A 9 -22.06 5.25 -0.50
CA ASP A 9 -23.15 5.92 -1.21
C ASP A 9 -24.42 5.80 -0.37
N LYS A 10 -25.04 6.95 -0.05
CA LYS A 10 -26.23 7.03 0.82
C LYS A 10 -26.08 6.24 2.14
N GLY A 11 -24.88 6.25 2.72
CA GLY A 11 -24.56 5.56 3.97
C GLY A 11 -24.28 4.07 3.86
N ALA A 12 -24.31 3.49 2.65
CA ALA A 12 -24.02 2.08 2.42
C ALA A 12 -22.69 1.89 1.68
N VAL A 13 -21.96 0.82 2.03
CA VAL A 13 -20.77 0.37 1.29
C VAL A 13 -21.18 -0.09 -0.11
N LYS A 14 -20.45 0.37 -1.12
CA LYS A 14 -20.71 0.01 -2.52
C LYS A 14 -20.08 -1.30 -2.97
N GLN A 15 -18.91 -1.64 -2.44
CA GLN A 15 -18.19 -2.87 -2.77
C GLN A 15 -18.74 -4.05 -1.97
N SER A 16 -19.08 -5.13 -2.67
CA SER A 16 -19.77 -6.31 -2.12
C SER A 16 -18.86 -7.53 -1.93
N ASN A 17 -17.75 -7.65 -2.67
CA ASN A 17 -16.86 -8.81 -2.62
C ASN A 17 -15.48 -8.49 -3.26
N PHE A 18 -14.62 -9.49 -3.52
CA PHE A 18 -13.29 -9.28 -4.10
C PHE A 18 -13.27 -9.01 -5.61
N HIS A 19 -14.42 -9.04 -6.28
CA HIS A 19 -14.53 -8.63 -7.69
C HIS A 19 -14.61 -7.10 -7.82
N ASP A 20 -15.18 -6.41 -6.83
CA ASP A 20 -15.34 -4.96 -6.78
C ASP A 20 -14.47 -4.27 -5.70
N TYR A 21 -14.06 -4.99 -4.64
CA TYR A 21 -12.95 -4.63 -3.75
C TYR A 21 -11.64 -5.33 -4.17
N LYS A 22 -10.86 -4.67 -5.02
CA LYS A 22 -9.69 -5.27 -5.68
C LYS A 22 -8.48 -5.38 -4.74
N LEU A 23 -8.28 -6.57 -4.20
CA LEU A 23 -7.04 -6.98 -3.51
C LEU A 23 -5.90 -7.25 -4.51
N LEU A 24 -4.66 -7.14 -4.02
CA LEU A 24 -3.46 -7.52 -4.76
C LEU A 24 -3.51 -9.02 -5.12
N ARG A 25 -3.14 -9.37 -6.35
CA ARG A 25 -3.04 -10.76 -6.81
C ARG A 25 -1.57 -11.13 -7.04
N ILE A 26 -1.28 -12.43 -7.08
CA ILE A 26 0.10 -12.94 -7.18
C ILE A 26 0.87 -12.38 -8.39
N LYS A 27 0.19 -12.18 -9.52
CA LYS A 27 0.77 -11.61 -10.74
C LYS A 27 1.16 -10.13 -10.63
N ASP A 28 0.58 -9.41 -9.66
CA ASP A 28 0.79 -7.98 -9.45
C ASP A 28 1.74 -7.74 -8.25
N ALA A 29 2.12 -8.81 -7.54
CA ALA A 29 3.00 -8.72 -6.39
C ALA A 29 4.45 -8.48 -6.85
N PRO A 30 5.15 -7.46 -6.31
CA PRO A 30 6.57 -7.27 -6.59
C PRO A 30 7.40 -8.34 -5.89
N ALA A 31 8.64 -8.52 -6.35
CA ALA A 31 9.64 -9.21 -5.55
C ALA A 31 9.89 -8.42 -4.25
N VAL A 32 10.00 -9.13 -3.13
CA VAL A 32 10.22 -8.54 -1.80
C VAL A 32 11.43 -9.21 -1.17
N ASP A 33 12.46 -8.41 -0.91
CA ASP A 33 13.63 -8.80 -0.14
C ASP A 33 13.46 -8.37 1.32
N VAL A 34 13.80 -9.25 2.25
CA VAL A 34 13.69 -9.01 3.69
C VAL A 34 15.06 -9.17 4.34
N HIS A 35 15.48 -8.14 5.09
CA HIS A 35 16.76 -8.12 5.78
C HIS A 35 16.55 -7.88 7.27
N PHE A 36 17.15 -8.73 8.10
CA PHE A 36 17.19 -8.55 9.55
C PHE A 36 18.48 -7.88 9.96
N ILE A 37 18.37 -6.80 10.75
CA ILE A 37 19.53 -6.12 11.32
C ILE A 37 19.82 -6.73 12.68
N LYS A 38 20.97 -7.41 12.80
CA LYS A 38 21.41 -7.99 14.08
C LYS A 38 21.77 -6.86 15.06
N ASN A 39 21.22 -6.95 16.27
CA ASN A 39 21.49 -6.04 17.38
C ASN A 39 21.26 -6.78 18.71
N ASP A 40 21.63 -6.17 19.82
CA ASP A 40 21.52 -6.75 21.18
C ASP A 40 20.24 -6.28 21.93
N ILE A 41 19.24 -5.76 21.21
CA ILE A 41 17.97 -5.31 21.79
C ILE A 41 17.03 -6.52 21.89
N GLU A 42 16.28 -6.59 23.00
CA GLU A 42 15.27 -7.63 23.19
C GLU A 42 14.22 -7.61 22.05
N PRO A 43 13.70 -8.77 21.62
CA PRO A 43 12.71 -8.82 20.55
C PRO A 43 11.44 -8.03 20.87
N GLU A 44 11.01 -7.20 19.92
CA GLU A 44 9.75 -6.46 19.96
C GLU A 44 8.76 -6.93 18.88
N GLY A 45 7.58 -6.33 18.86
CA GLY A 45 6.54 -6.65 17.87
C GLY A 45 6.96 -6.31 16.44
N LEU A 46 6.90 -7.31 15.54
CA LEU A 46 7.28 -7.15 14.13
C LEU A 46 6.09 -7.19 13.16
N GLY A 47 4.92 -7.68 13.57
CA GLY A 47 3.81 -8.01 12.68
C GLY A 47 3.29 -6.84 11.83
N GLU A 48 3.37 -5.61 12.36
CA GLU A 48 2.91 -4.42 11.64
C GLU A 48 4.04 -3.68 10.91
N MET A 49 5.32 -3.90 11.27
CA MET A 49 6.44 -3.02 10.89
C MET A 49 6.66 -2.88 9.38
N GLY A 50 6.23 -3.87 8.59
CA GLY A 50 6.29 -3.78 7.12
C GLY A 50 5.23 -2.86 6.50
N LEU A 51 4.09 -2.64 7.19
CA LEU A 51 2.95 -1.92 6.63
C LEU A 51 3.11 -0.38 6.67
N PRO A 52 3.44 0.29 7.81
CA PRO A 52 3.60 1.74 7.86
C PRO A 52 4.61 2.33 6.87
N PRO A 53 5.82 1.75 6.66
CA PRO A 53 6.82 2.36 5.77
C PRO A 53 6.53 2.12 4.28
N LEU A 54 5.71 1.11 3.93
CA LEU A 54 5.49 0.72 2.53
C LEU A 54 4.78 1.82 1.71
N PRO A 55 3.62 2.39 2.12
CA PRO A 55 2.97 3.45 1.36
C PRO A 55 3.84 4.69 1.08
N PRO A 56 4.52 5.30 2.07
CA PRO A 56 5.37 6.46 1.80
C PRO A 56 6.59 6.11 0.94
N ALA A 57 7.18 4.91 1.06
CA ALA A 57 8.29 4.49 0.21
C ALA A 57 7.90 4.46 -1.28
N VAL A 58 6.76 3.84 -1.61
CA VAL A 58 6.26 3.78 -2.99
C VAL A 58 5.85 5.17 -3.49
N CYS A 59 5.18 6.00 -2.67
CA CYS A 59 4.84 7.37 -3.04
C CYS A 59 6.08 8.24 -3.32
N ASN A 60 7.17 8.03 -2.57
CA ASN A 60 8.44 8.72 -2.79
C ASN A 60 9.14 8.25 -4.08
N ALA A 61 9.06 6.97 -4.41
CA ALA A 61 9.56 6.45 -5.69
C ALA A 61 8.82 7.08 -6.88
N ILE A 62 7.48 7.20 -6.79
CA ILE A 62 6.67 7.91 -7.79
C ILE A 62 7.10 9.37 -7.91
N TYR A 63 7.25 10.07 -6.77
CA TYR A 63 7.72 11.46 -6.80
C TYR A 63 9.10 11.60 -7.46
N LYS A 64 10.03 10.69 -7.17
CA LYS A 64 11.38 10.71 -7.74
C LYS A 64 11.38 10.64 -9.27
N ILE A 65 10.43 9.90 -9.85
CA ILE A 65 10.34 9.70 -11.31
C ILE A 65 9.47 10.77 -11.99
N THR A 66 8.49 11.32 -11.29
CA THR A 66 7.44 12.18 -11.89
C THR A 66 7.50 13.65 -11.46
N GLY A 67 8.20 13.97 -10.36
CA GLY A 67 8.13 15.27 -9.69
C GLY A 67 6.80 15.57 -8.99
N LYS A 68 5.78 14.70 -9.10
CA LYS A 68 4.45 14.90 -8.54
C LYS A 68 4.31 14.22 -7.18
N ARG A 69 3.86 14.96 -6.17
CA ARG A 69 3.63 14.42 -4.81
C ARG A 69 2.27 13.72 -4.73
N VAL A 70 2.29 12.46 -4.30
CA VAL A 70 1.06 11.72 -3.99
C VAL A 70 0.62 12.03 -2.57
N ARG A 71 -0.64 12.44 -2.40
CA ARG A 71 -1.25 12.74 -1.09
C ARG A 71 -2.59 12.04 -0.84
N LYS A 72 -3.05 11.25 -1.81
CA LYS A 72 -4.30 10.50 -1.73
C LYS A 72 -4.04 9.07 -2.21
N LEU A 73 -4.55 8.12 -1.44
CA LEU A 73 -4.63 6.70 -1.80
C LEU A 73 -6.10 6.34 -2.06
N PRO A 74 -6.37 5.27 -2.84
CA PRO A 74 -5.40 4.41 -3.54
C PRO A 74 -4.73 5.10 -4.75
N LEU A 75 -3.70 4.47 -5.31
CA LEU A 75 -2.96 5.02 -6.46
C LEU A 75 -3.66 4.89 -7.81
N LYS A 76 -4.75 4.12 -7.91
CA LYS A 76 -5.46 3.83 -9.16
C LYS A 76 -5.93 5.06 -9.96
N ASP A 77 -6.20 6.18 -9.28
CA ASP A 77 -6.71 7.41 -9.90
C ASP A 77 -5.61 8.46 -10.17
N MET A 78 -4.35 8.09 -9.95
CA MET A 78 -3.22 8.99 -10.14
C MET A 78 -2.98 9.25 -11.63
N LYS A 79 -2.96 10.53 -12.01
CA LYS A 79 -2.61 10.99 -13.36
C LYS A 79 -1.14 11.39 -13.40
N VAL A 80 -0.29 10.45 -13.82
CA VAL A 80 1.13 10.72 -14.11
C VAL A 80 1.26 11.66 -15.28
#